data_AF-A0A7X7PYU3-F1
#
_entry.id   AF-A0A7X7PYU3-F1
#
_cell.length_a   1.000
_cell.length_b   1.000
_cell.length_c   1.000
_cell.angle_alpha   90.00
_cell.angle_beta   90.00
_cell.angle_gamma   90.00
#
_symmetry.space_group_name_H-M   'P 1'
#
loop_
_entity.id
_entity.type
_entity.pdbx_description
1 polymer ?
#
loop_
_entity_poly.entity_id
_entity_poly.type
_entity_poly.pdbx_seq_one_letter_code
_entity_poly.pdbx_strand_id
1 'polypeptide(L)'
;MNDTSETTLSIALLESKPVTPCDYVLAVPRGAPLRLARSWLWLGIVSLMGSGLFALLLVLSRTPVVNEWLPVASFFRVALVVHVDLSVLVWFISIAGLLWSLNGSERGLKWAWCSLALCAIGAALLSIAPFVSQGEPIMANYIPILDSPVFIVGLLVFATGVASLVLRSLLTAPKIGVSFEAAGALRFGLNASVIATAVALLAFGWSLAAMP
;
A
#
# COMPACT_ATOMS: atom_id res chain seq x y z
N MET A 1 -33.63 -58.07 -8.46
CA MET A 1 -34.04 -57.39 -7.21
C MET A 1 -32.88 -56.51 -6.73
N ASN A 2 -32.54 -55.45 -7.48
CA ASN A 2 -31.34 -54.63 -7.24
C ASN A 2 -31.53 -53.14 -7.59
N ASP A 3 -32.77 -52.64 -7.56
CA ASP A 3 -33.11 -51.32 -8.15
C ASP A 3 -33.48 -50.25 -7.10
N THR A 4 -33.63 -50.66 -5.84
CA THR A 4 -34.09 -49.76 -4.77
C THR A 4 -32.95 -49.01 -4.06
N SER A 5 -31.72 -49.53 -4.06
CA SER A 5 -30.58 -48.91 -3.36
C SER A 5 -29.90 -47.78 -4.14
N GLU A 6 -29.82 -47.87 -5.48
CA GLU A 6 -29.24 -46.80 -6.31
C GLU A 6 -30.13 -45.55 -6.33
N THR A 7 -31.44 -45.76 -6.29
CA THR A 7 -32.43 -44.67 -6.28
C THR A 7 -32.38 -43.88 -4.96
N THR A 8 -32.12 -44.53 -3.83
CA THR A 8 -32.00 -43.85 -2.51
C THR A 8 -30.69 -43.08 -2.36
N LEU A 9 -29.58 -43.61 -2.89
CA LEU A 9 -28.27 -42.92 -2.92
C LEU A 9 -28.31 -41.67 -3.81
N SER A 10 -29.03 -41.74 -4.94
CA SER A 10 -29.22 -40.61 -5.85
C SER A 10 -30.04 -39.48 -5.23
N ILE A 11 -31.05 -39.81 -4.40
CA ILE A 11 -31.87 -38.81 -3.71
C ILE A 11 -31.11 -38.21 -2.51
N ALA A 12 -30.31 -38.99 -1.78
CA ALA A 12 -29.48 -38.49 -0.69
C ALA A 12 -28.35 -37.54 -1.16
N LEU A 13 -27.83 -37.73 -2.38
CA LEU A 13 -26.84 -36.83 -2.99
C LEU A 13 -27.46 -35.51 -3.53
N LEU A 14 -28.77 -35.48 -3.77
CA LEU A 14 -29.49 -34.28 -4.22
C LEU A 14 -29.98 -33.39 -3.06
N GLU A 15 -29.91 -33.87 -1.82
CA GLU A 15 -30.06 -33.01 -0.64
C GLU A 15 -28.73 -32.27 -0.35
N SER A 16 -28.16 -31.66 -1.40
CA SER A 16 -27.13 -30.65 -1.20
C SER A 16 -27.75 -29.53 -0.41
N LYS A 17 -27.36 -29.37 0.87
CA LYS A 17 -27.63 -28.18 1.67
C LYS A 17 -27.46 -26.96 0.74
N PRO A 18 -28.48 -26.10 0.56
CA PRO A 18 -28.33 -24.95 -0.31
C PRO A 18 -27.09 -24.21 0.16
N VAL A 19 -26.09 -24.10 -0.73
CA VAL A 19 -24.89 -23.31 -0.46
C VAL A 19 -25.39 -21.89 -0.29
N THR A 20 -25.54 -21.46 0.96
CA THR A 20 -25.87 -20.07 1.25
C THR A 20 -24.72 -19.25 0.67
N PRO A 21 -24.97 -18.30 -0.25
CA PRO A 21 -23.90 -17.53 -0.85
C PRO A 21 -23.03 -16.94 0.26
N CYS A 22 -21.73 -17.22 0.22
CA CYS A 22 -20.77 -16.59 1.12
C CYS A 22 -20.62 -15.14 0.66
N ASP A 23 -21.36 -14.22 1.28
CA ASP A 23 -21.29 -12.80 0.94
C ASP A 23 -19.98 -12.20 1.48
N TYR A 24 -18.98 -12.09 0.59
CA TYR A 24 -17.71 -11.39 0.83
C TYR A 24 -17.89 -9.87 0.75
N VAL A 25 -18.78 -9.34 1.60
CA VAL A 25 -19.09 -7.91 1.64
C VAL A 25 -18.63 -7.32 2.97
N LEU A 26 -17.67 -6.38 2.90
CA LEU A 26 -17.30 -5.55 4.04
C LEU A 26 -18.30 -4.39 4.15
N ALA A 27 -19.01 -4.32 5.27
CA ALA A 27 -19.88 -3.18 5.55
C ALA A 27 -19.06 -1.88 5.57
N VAL A 28 -19.30 -1.00 4.59
CA VAL A 28 -18.57 0.27 4.48
C VAL A 28 -19.05 1.21 5.60
N PRO A 29 -18.19 1.61 6.54
CA PRO A 29 -18.57 2.55 7.59
C PRO A 29 -18.96 3.90 6.97
N ARG A 30 -19.98 4.56 7.52
CA ARG A 30 -20.34 5.94 7.16
C ARG A 30 -19.57 6.93 8.04
N GLY A 31 -19.45 8.18 7.59
CA GLY A 31 -18.87 9.26 8.39
C GLY A 31 -17.35 9.40 8.24
N ALA A 32 -16.65 9.54 9.37
CA ALA A 32 -15.24 9.91 9.36
C ALA A 32 -14.28 8.85 8.79
N PRO A 33 -14.45 7.54 9.04
CA PRO A 33 -13.58 6.51 8.45
C PRO A 33 -13.65 6.49 6.91
N LEU A 34 -14.83 6.72 6.33
CA LEU A 34 -15.01 6.82 4.88
C LEU A 34 -14.30 8.05 4.29
N ARG A 35 -14.35 9.18 4.98
CA ARG A 35 -13.61 10.39 4.57
C ARG A 35 -12.11 10.13 4.56
N LEU A 36 -11.59 9.50 5.60
CA LEU A 36 -10.18 9.12 5.69
C LEU A 36 -9.79 8.14 4.57
N ALA A 37 -10.60 7.12 4.32
CA ALA A 37 -10.39 6.16 3.24
C ALA A 37 -10.35 6.84 1.86
N ARG A 38 -11.25 7.80 1.61
CA ARG A 38 -11.22 8.62 0.39
C ARG A 38 -9.96 9.49 0.29
N SER A 39 -9.48 10.05 1.39
CA SER A 39 -8.24 10.83 1.38
C SER A 39 -7.01 9.97 1.09
N TRP A 40 -6.96 8.73 1.60
CA TRP A 40 -5.96 7.75 1.20
C TRP A 40 -6.06 7.41 -0.30
N LEU A 41 -7.27 7.23 -0.84
CA LEU A 41 -7.46 7.02 -2.28
C LEU A 41 -6.87 8.17 -3.09
N TRP A 42 -7.15 9.42 -2.67
CA TRP A 42 -6.63 10.60 -3.34
C TRP A 42 -5.11 10.68 -3.29
N LEU A 43 -4.48 10.35 -2.15
CA LEU A 43 -3.02 10.27 -2.07
C LEU A 43 -2.45 9.28 -3.10
N GLY A 44 -3.06 8.10 -3.23
CA GLY A 44 -2.66 7.10 -4.22
C GLY A 44 -2.88 7.55 -5.67
N ILE A 45 -4.01 8.20 -5.97
CA ILE A 45 -4.26 8.75 -7.31
C ILE A 45 -3.22 9.82 -7.67
N VAL A 46 -2.97 10.75 -6.75
CA VAL A 46 -1.97 11.81 -6.94
C VAL A 46 -0.56 11.21 -7.10
N SER A 47 -0.22 10.16 -6.35
CA SER A 47 1.07 9.48 -6.50
C SER A 47 1.20 8.80 -7.87
N LEU A 48 0.15 8.15 -8.37
CA LEU A 48 0.14 7.57 -9.71
C LEU A 48 0.24 8.64 -10.81
N MET A 49 -0.43 9.79 -10.65
CA MET A 49 -0.29 10.91 -11.58
C MET A 49 1.15 11.44 -11.61
N GLY A 50 1.76 11.64 -10.43
CA GLY A 50 3.16 12.05 -10.31
C GLY A 50 4.10 11.01 -10.93
N SER A 51 3.88 9.73 -10.65
CA SER A 51 4.61 8.62 -11.26
C SER A 51 4.48 8.62 -12.78
N GLY A 52 3.28 8.84 -13.33
CA GLY A 52 3.05 8.97 -14.77
C GLY A 52 3.83 10.13 -15.40
N LEU A 53 3.95 11.26 -14.72
CA LEU A 53 4.80 12.37 -15.17
C LEU A 53 6.28 11.96 -15.22
N PHE A 54 6.79 11.27 -14.20
CA PHE A 54 8.14 10.71 -14.25
C PHE A 54 8.32 9.64 -15.33
N ALA A 55 7.27 8.86 -15.65
CA ALA A 55 7.31 7.93 -16.77
C ALA A 55 7.48 8.64 -18.12
N LEU A 56 6.86 9.81 -18.32
CA LEU A 56 7.09 10.63 -19.51
C LEU A 56 8.54 11.13 -19.56
N LEU A 57 9.08 11.60 -18.43
CA LEU A 57 10.49 12.01 -18.32
C LEU A 57 11.45 10.84 -18.65
N LEU A 58 11.13 9.63 -18.20
CA LEU A 58 11.89 8.41 -18.53
C LEU A 58 11.93 8.16 -20.03
N VAL A 59 10.77 8.21 -20.71
CA VAL A 59 10.68 8.00 -22.16
C VAL A 59 11.44 9.08 -22.91
N LEU A 60 11.28 10.35 -22.53
CA LEU A 60 12.01 11.48 -23.15
C LEU A 60 13.53 11.32 -23.01
N SER A 61 14.01 10.90 -21.83
CA SER A 61 15.44 10.68 -21.58
C SER A 61 16.06 9.55 -22.43
N ARG A 62 15.22 8.70 -23.05
CA ARG A 62 15.66 7.65 -23.98
C ARG A 62 15.71 8.12 -25.43
N THR A 63 15.25 9.32 -25.75
CA THR A 63 15.27 9.84 -27.13
C THR A 63 16.65 10.44 -27.47
N PRO A 64 17.35 9.95 -28.50
CA PRO A 64 18.74 10.33 -28.79
C PRO A 64 18.91 11.83 -29.11
N VAL A 65 17.90 12.46 -29.72
CA VAL A 65 17.92 13.90 -30.07
C VAL A 65 17.91 14.80 -28.83
N VAL A 66 17.24 14.39 -27.74
CA VAL A 66 17.19 15.16 -26.48
C VAL A 66 18.45 14.94 -25.63
N ASN A 67 19.10 13.78 -25.79
CA ASN A 67 20.30 13.39 -25.03
C ASN A 67 21.57 14.17 -25.46
N GLU A 68 21.59 14.78 -26.65
CA GLU A 68 22.68 15.68 -27.08
C GLU A 68 22.61 17.07 -26.43
N TRP A 69 21.40 17.51 -26.04
CA TRP A 69 21.17 18.83 -25.41
C TRP A 69 21.16 18.79 -23.89
N LEU A 70 20.93 17.61 -23.31
CA LEU A 70 20.90 17.38 -21.88
C LEU A 70 21.82 16.19 -21.57
N PRO A 71 22.94 16.36 -20.83
CA PRO A 71 23.86 15.27 -20.48
C PRO A 71 23.27 14.43 -19.34
N VAL A 72 22.29 13.56 -19.63
CA VAL A 72 21.41 12.98 -18.59
C VAL A 72 21.28 11.45 -18.60
N ALA A 73 22.40 10.75 -18.75
CA ALA A 73 22.47 9.34 -18.37
C ALA A 73 22.10 9.11 -16.87
N SER A 74 22.28 10.12 -16.00
CA SER A 74 21.84 10.11 -14.60
C SER A 74 20.33 10.35 -14.43
N PHE A 75 19.70 11.18 -15.27
CA PHE A 75 18.27 11.53 -15.12
C PHE A 75 17.34 10.37 -15.38
N PHE A 76 17.70 9.46 -16.29
CA PHE A 76 16.94 8.22 -16.46
C PHE A 76 16.86 7.46 -15.13
N ARG A 77 18.00 7.22 -14.46
CA ARG A 77 18.02 6.48 -13.19
C ARG A 77 17.35 7.27 -12.07
N VAL A 78 17.55 8.59 -12.00
CA VAL A 78 16.91 9.45 -11.00
C VAL A 78 15.38 9.46 -11.15
N ALA A 79 14.88 9.67 -12.37
CA ALA A 79 13.44 9.61 -12.64
C ALA A 79 12.88 8.22 -12.39
N LEU A 80 13.66 7.16 -12.63
CA LEU A 80 13.22 5.78 -12.43
C LEU A 80 13.02 5.47 -10.96
N VAL A 81 13.92 5.92 -10.08
CA VAL A 81 13.80 5.80 -8.63
C VAL A 81 12.46 6.40 -8.18
N VAL A 82 12.23 7.69 -8.46
CA VAL A 82 11.01 8.38 -8.02
C VAL A 82 9.75 7.82 -8.66
N HIS A 83 9.79 7.44 -9.94
CA HIS A 83 8.68 6.78 -10.62
C HIS A 83 8.22 5.51 -9.89
N VAL A 84 9.18 4.65 -9.54
CA VAL A 84 8.93 3.37 -8.85
C VAL A 84 8.41 3.62 -7.44
N ASP A 85 9.01 4.54 -6.67
CA ASP A 85 8.52 4.85 -5.33
C ASP A 85 7.09 5.39 -5.32
N LEU A 86 6.73 6.25 -6.27
CA LEU A 86 5.37 6.80 -6.35
C LEU A 86 4.34 5.76 -6.84
N SER A 87 4.70 4.90 -7.79
CA SER A 87 3.78 3.88 -8.36
C SER A 87 3.64 2.62 -7.53
N VAL A 88 4.67 2.25 -6.77
CA VAL A 88 4.70 1.01 -5.98
C VAL A 88 4.56 1.36 -4.50
N LEU A 89 5.53 2.06 -3.93
CA LEU A 89 5.59 2.30 -2.48
C LEU A 89 4.42 3.19 -2.00
N VAL A 90 4.27 4.39 -2.55
CA VAL A 90 3.24 5.34 -2.11
C VAL A 90 1.83 4.85 -2.47
N TRP A 91 1.66 4.31 -3.68
CA TRP A 91 0.38 3.75 -4.13
C TRP A 91 -0.09 2.58 -3.26
N PHE A 92 0.75 1.56 -3.04
CA PHE A 92 0.33 0.38 -2.26
C PHE A 92 0.06 0.73 -0.80
N ILE A 93 0.87 1.58 -0.18
CA ILE A 93 0.60 2.07 1.17
C ILE A 93 -0.69 2.90 1.22
N SER A 94 -0.99 3.67 0.17
CA SER A 94 -2.23 4.43 0.10
C SER A 94 -3.46 3.51 0.01
N ILE A 95 -3.39 2.44 -0.78
CA ILE A 95 -4.45 1.43 -0.82
C ILE A 95 -4.57 0.67 0.50
N ALA A 96 -3.45 0.33 1.14
CA ALA A 96 -3.45 -0.27 2.47
C ALA A 96 -4.12 0.66 3.50
N GLY A 97 -3.75 1.95 3.52
CA GLY A 97 -4.37 2.97 4.37
C GLY A 97 -5.86 3.12 4.12
N LEU A 98 -6.30 3.06 2.87
CA LEU A 98 -7.73 3.02 2.50
C LEU A 98 -8.43 1.82 3.12
N LEU A 99 -7.91 0.61 2.87
CA LEU A 99 -8.54 -0.63 3.32
C LEU A 99 -8.56 -0.75 4.83
N TRP A 100 -7.47 -0.37 5.51
CA TRP A 100 -7.39 -0.39 6.97
C TRP A 100 -8.26 0.69 7.61
N SER A 101 -8.47 1.82 6.94
CA SER A 101 -9.43 2.85 7.40
C SER A 101 -10.88 2.36 7.30
N LEU A 102 -11.21 1.58 6.27
CA LEU A 102 -12.54 0.95 6.14
C LEU A 102 -12.76 -0.20 7.13
N ASN A 103 -11.71 -0.94 7.47
CA ASN A 103 -11.76 -2.02 8.45
C ASN A 103 -11.75 -1.53 9.91
N GLY A 104 -11.17 -0.36 10.16
CA GLY A 104 -10.95 0.19 11.49
C GLY A 104 -12.18 0.87 12.10
N SER A 105 -12.00 1.37 13.33
CA SER A 105 -13.00 2.17 14.05
C SER A 105 -12.66 3.66 14.07
N GLU A 106 -13.60 4.49 14.55
CA GLU A 106 -13.39 5.93 14.78
C GLU A 106 -12.38 6.24 15.90
N ARG A 107 -11.93 5.23 16.66
CA ARG A 107 -10.97 5.40 17.76
C ARG A 107 -9.65 5.95 17.23
N GLY A 108 -9.13 7.00 17.85
CA GLY A 108 -7.86 7.61 17.44
C GLY A 108 -7.89 8.20 16.04
N LEU A 109 -9.01 8.78 15.60
CA LEU A 109 -9.13 9.38 14.27
C LEU A 109 -8.10 10.49 14.01
N LYS A 110 -7.81 11.35 15.00
CA LYS A 110 -6.76 12.38 14.88
C LYS A 110 -5.40 11.77 14.53
N TRP A 111 -5.04 10.67 15.21
CA TRP A 111 -3.81 9.92 14.92
C TRP A 111 -3.82 9.38 13.48
N ALA A 112 -4.95 8.85 13.02
CA ALA A 112 -5.09 8.37 11.64
C ALA A 112 -4.80 9.47 10.60
N TRP A 113 -5.32 10.69 10.83
CA TRP A 113 -5.06 11.86 9.98
C TRP A 113 -3.60 12.31 10.06
N CYS A 114 -2.96 12.24 11.23
CA CYS A 114 -1.52 12.50 11.36
C CYS A 114 -0.69 11.51 10.53
N SER A 115 -1.03 10.21 10.56
CA SER A 115 -0.34 9.21 9.73
C SER A 115 -0.48 9.52 8.24
N LEU A 116 -1.69 9.87 7.77
CA LEU A 116 -1.91 10.29 6.39
C LEU A 116 -1.10 11.54 6.04
N ALA A 117 -1.07 12.55 6.91
CA ALA A 117 -0.31 13.77 6.68
C ALA A 117 1.19 13.50 6.57
N LEU A 118 1.75 12.66 7.45
CA LEU A 118 3.16 12.25 7.38
C LEU A 118 3.46 11.52 6.05
N CYS A 119 2.61 10.58 5.65
CA CYS A 119 2.77 9.91 4.35
C CYS A 119 2.67 10.88 3.17
N ALA A 120 1.73 11.84 3.21
CA ALA A 120 1.60 12.84 2.15
C ALA A 120 2.82 13.77 2.07
N ILE A 121 3.35 14.22 3.21
CA ILE A 121 4.56 15.05 3.28
C ILE A 121 5.76 14.26 2.77
N GLY A 122 5.94 13.02 3.22
CA GLY A 122 7.02 12.15 2.75
C GLY A 122 6.97 11.91 1.23
N ALA A 123 5.79 11.59 0.69
CA ALA A 123 5.59 11.43 -0.75
C ALA A 123 5.90 12.71 -1.55
N ALA A 124 5.53 13.88 -1.03
CA ALA A 124 5.86 15.16 -1.65
C ALA A 124 7.37 15.43 -1.65
N LEU A 125 8.06 15.13 -0.54
CA LEU A 125 9.52 15.24 -0.45
C LEU A 125 10.24 14.29 -1.42
N LEU A 126 9.80 13.03 -1.52
CA LEU A 126 10.30 12.08 -2.50
C LEU A 126 10.13 12.60 -3.94
N SER A 127 8.97 13.21 -4.24
CA SER A 127 8.65 13.74 -5.57
C SER A 127 9.50 14.95 -5.95
N ILE A 128 9.80 15.84 -4.99
CA ILE A 128 10.53 17.08 -5.26
C ILE A 128 12.06 16.90 -5.20
N ALA A 129 12.55 15.87 -4.48
CA ALA A 129 13.96 15.66 -4.22
C ALA A 129 14.86 15.73 -5.47
N PRO A 130 14.52 15.13 -6.64
CA PRO A 130 15.34 15.23 -7.85
C PRO A 130 15.66 16.65 -8.32
N PHE A 131 14.80 17.62 -7.99
CA PHE A 131 14.91 18.99 -8.48
C PHE A 131 15.63 19.92 -7.51
N VAL A 132 15.65 19.58 -6.22
CA VAL A 132 16.16 20.45 -5.15
C VAL A 132 17.40 19.89 -4.45
N SER A 133 17.70 18.60 -4.62
CA SER A 133 18.81 17.93 -3.96
C SER A 133 19.40 16.87 -4.89
N GLN A 134 20.58 17.17 -5.44
CA GLN A 134 21.30 16.20 -6.26
C GLN A 134 21.70 15.00 -5.41
N GLY A 135 21.51 13.79 -5.94
CA GLY A 135 21.91 12.55 -5.29
C GLY A 135 22.14 11.46 -6.33
N GLU A 136 23.08 10.57 -6.02
CA GLU A 136 23.35 9.42 -6.84
C GLU A 136 22.21 8.39 -6.71
N PRO A 137 21.66 7.89 -7.83
CA PRO A 137 20.59 6.90 -7.79
C PRO A 137 21.16 5.51 -7.47
N ILE A 138 20.69 4.93 -6.38
CA ILE A 138 21.03 3.57 -5.94
C ILE A 138 19.84 2.65 -6.26
N MET A 139 20.02 1.81 -7.27
CA MET A 139 18.99 0.89 -7.75
C MET A 139 18.99 -0.39 -6.90
N ALA A 140 18.24 -0.39 -5.80
CA ALA A 140 18.06 -1.55 -4.95
C ALA A 140 16.93 -2.48 -5.43
N ASN A 141 16.97 -3.77 -5.04
CA ASN A 141 15.92 -4.75 -5.35
C ASN A 141 14.64 -4.59 -4.52
N TYR A 142 14.61 -3.64 -3.58
CA TYR A 142 13.47 -3.38 -2.71
C TYR A 142 12.91 -1.97 -2.94
N ILE A 143 13.51 -0.97 -2.31
CA ILE A 143 13.14 0.45 -2.38
C ILE A 143 14.36 1.15 -2.97
N PRO A 144 14.29 1.61 -4.23
CA PRO A 144 15.37 2.38 -4.82
C PRO A 144 15.50 3.71 -4.05
N ILE A 145 16.71 4.24 -3.94
CA ILE A 145 16.93 5.50 -3.23
C ILE A 145 17.76 6.47 -4.05
N LEU A 146 17.52 7.76 -3.85
CA LEU A 146 18.50 8.79 -4.18
C LEU A 146 19.32 9.07 -2.93
N ASP A 147 20.63 8.97 -3.04
CA ASP A 147 21.54 9.37 -1.96
C ASP A 147 21.62 10.91 -1.89
N SER A 148 20.53 11.51 -1.41
CA SER A 148 20.40 12.94 -1.19
C SER A 148 19.64 13.23 0.11
N PRO A 149 20.00 14.30 0.85
CA PRO A 149 19.37 14.60 2.13
C PRO A 149 17.84 14.74 2.04
N VAL A 150 17.32 15.39 1.00
CA VAL A 150 15.87 15.64 0.86
C VAL A 150 15.13 14.33 0.59
N PHE A 151 15.69 13.46 -0.25
CA PHE A 151 15.08 12.17 -0.55
C PHE A 151 15.06 11.27 0.69
N ILE A 152 16.19 11.16 1.40
CA ILE A 152 16.31 10.33 2.61
C ILE A 152 15.36 10.84 3.71
N VAL A 153 15.30 12.16 3.95
CA VAL A 153 14.34 12.75 4.89
C VAL A 153 12.91 12.45 4.46
N GLY A 154 12.59 12.59 3.17
CA GLY A 154 11.27 12.24 2.62
C GLY A 154 10.90 10.78 2.87
N LEU A 155 11.83 9.86 2.64
CA LEU A 155 11.65 8.43 2.87
C LEU A 155 11.44 8.12 4.36
N LEU A 156 12.23 8.72 5.25
CA LEU A 156 12.09 8.53 6.71
C LEU A 156 10.77 9.10 7.25
N VAL A 157 10.36 10.28 6.76
CA VAL A 157 9.05 10.87 7.11
C VAL A 157 7.91 9.99 6.63
N PHE A 158 8.01 9.47 5.39
CA PHE A 158 7.04 8.52 4.85
C PHE A 158 6.97 7.25 5.70
N ALA A 159 8.12 6.62 5.96
CA ALA A 159 8.22 5.40 6.77
C ALA A 159 7.67 5.59 8.19
N THR A 160 7.89 6.76 8.79
CA THR A 160 7.30 7.13 10.10
C THR A 160 5.77 7.22 10.01
N GLY A 161 5.24 7.81 8.94
CA GLY A 161 3.81 7.83 8.65
C GLY A 161 3.22 6.42 8.51
N VAL A 162 3.92 5.52 7.81
CA VAL A 162 3.53 4.10 7.67
C VAL A 162 3.58 3.37 9.01
N ALA A 163 4.66 3.53 9.78
CA ALA A 163 4.78 2.92 11.11
C ALA A 163 3.66 3.40 12.05
N SER A 164 3.36 4.70 12.02
CA SER A 164 2.25 5.30 12.76
C SER A 164 0.88 4.73 12.33
N LEU A 165 0.66 4.56 11.03
CA LEU A 165 -0.54 3.91 10.48
C LEU A 165 -0.66 2.45 10.95
N VAL A 166 0.41 1.66 10.84
CA VAL A 166 0.47 0.26 11.25
C VAL A 166 0.20 0.11 12.74
N LEU A 167 0.88 0.90 13.59
CA LEU A 167 0.71 0.85 15.03
C LEU A 167 -0.74 1.15 15.43
N ARG A 168 -1.35 2.19 14.84
CA ARG A 168 -2.77 2.48 15.07
C ARG A 168 -3.65 1.31 14.64
N SER A 169 -3.42 0.74 13.46
CA SER A 169 -4.21 -0.38 12.93
C SER A 169 -4.13 -1.61 13.82
N LEU A 170 -2.96 -1.92 14.39
CA LEU A 170 -2.79 -3.01 15.36
C LEU A 170 -3.55 -2.75 16.67
N LEU A 171 -3.44 -1.54 17.22
CA LEU A 171 -4.08 -1.19 18.50
C LEU A 171 -5.60 -1.02 18.41
N THR A 172 -6.12 -0.71 17.22
CA THR A 172 -7.54 -0.46 16.99
C THR A 172 -8.22 -1.53 16.15
N ALA A 173 -7.54 -2.66 15.93
CA ALA A 173 -8.04 -3.78 15.14
C ALA A 173 -9.40 -4.26 15.69
N PRO A 174 -10.42 -4.44 14.84
CA PRO A 174 -11.68 -5.02 15.26
C PRO A 174 -11.45 -6.46 15.73
N LYS A 175 -12.12 -6.87 16.80
CA LYS A 175 -12.09 -8.26 17.28
C LYS A 175 -12.60 -9.17 16.16
N ILE A 176 -11.80 -10.19 15.82
CA ILE A 176 -12.20 -11.25 14.90
C ILE A 176 -13.20 -12.12 15.69
N GLY A 177 -14.45 -12.17 15.22
CA GLY A 177 -15.45 -13.05 15.83
C GLY A 177 -15.03 -14.51 15.74
N VAL A 178 -15.63 -15.37 16.58
CA VAL A 178 -15.27 -16.79 16.66
C VAL A 178 -15.82 -17.58 15.46
N SER A 179 -16.81 -17.05 14.72
CA SER A 179 -17.29 -17.63 13.46
C SER A 179 -16.52 -17.07 12.24
N PHE A 180 -15.96 -17.97 11.43
CA PHE A 180 -15.36 -17.64 10.14
C PHE A 180 -16.45 -17.46 9.07
N GLU A 181 -17.30 -16.45 9.24
CA GLU A 181 -18.15 -15.97 8.15
C GLU A 181 -17.28 -15.28 7.09
N ALA A 182 -17.77 -15.17 5.84
CA ALA A 182 -17.03 -14.60 4.71
C ALA A 182 -16.45 -13.19 5.00
N ALA A 183 -17.21 -12.34 5.69
CA ALA A 183 -16.74 -11.04 6.17
C ALA A 183 -15.61 -11.15 7.21
N GLY A 184 -15.62 -12.19 8.06
CA GLY A 184 -14.54 -12.51 9.00
C GLY A 184 -13.24 -12.88 8.29
N ALA A 185 -13.31 -13.63 7.18
CA ALA A 185 -12.14 -13.93 6.34
C ALA A 185 -11.51 -12.68 5.73
N LEU A 186 -12.33 -11.72 5.25
CA LEU A 186 -11.83 -10.43 4.75
C LEU A 186 -11.12 -9.64 5.84
N ARG A 187 -11.71 -9.55 7.05
CA ARG A 187 -11.10 -8.85 8.19
C ARG A 187 -9.80 -9.52 8.63
N PHE A 188 -9.75 -10.84 8.62
CA PHE A 188 -8.53 -11.59 8.89
C PHE A 188 -7.43 -11.23 7.89
N GLY A 189 -7.73 -11.25 6.58
CA GLY A 189 -6.77 -10.84 5.55
C GLY A 189 -6.26 -9.40 5.72
N LEU A 190 -7.16 -8.47 6.04
CA LEU A 190 -6.78 -7.08 6.30
C LEU A 190 -5.88 -6.94 7.54
N ASN A 191 -6.21 -7.62 8.65
CA ASN A 191 -5.37 -7.59 9.84
C ASN A 191 -4.02 -8.29 9.62
N ALA A 192 -3.99 -9.40 8.89
CA ALA A 192 -2.76 -10.10 8.52
C ALA A 192 -1.85 -9.22 7.64
N SER A 193 -2.43 -8.43 6.74
CA SER A 193 -1.67 -7.48 5.92
C SER A 193 -0.98 -6.39 6.76
N VAL A 194 -1.61 -5.92 7.85
CA VAL A 194 -1.00 -4.98 8.81
C VAL A 194 0.23 -5.60 9.47
N ILE A 195 0.13 -6.87 9.90
CA ILE A 195 1.25 -7.61 10.50
C ILE A 195 2.38 -7.77 9.48
N ALA A 196 2.07 -8.14 8.23
CA ALA A 196 3.07 -8.25 7.18
C ALA A 196 3.80 -6.92 6.94
N THR A 197 3.09 -5.78 6.92
CA THR A 197 3.72 -4.46 6.83
C THR A 197 4.57 -4.12 8.06
N ALA A 198 4.15 -4.52 9.27
CA ALA A 198 4.94 -4.34 10.48
C ALA A 198 6.27 -5.11 10.41
N VAL A 199 6.23 -6.37 9.97
CA VAL A 199 7.44 -7.19 9.75
C VAL A 199 8.34 -6.56 8.70
N ALA A 200 7.78 -6.05 7.60
CA ALA A 200 8.55 -5.35 6.58
C ALA A 200 9.26 -4.10 7.13
N LEU A 201 8.58 -3.28 7.94
CA LEU A 201 9.18 -2.11 8.59
C LEU A 201 10.32 -2.50 9.53
N LEU A 202 10.16 -3.58 10.31
CA LEU A 202 11.22 -4.09 11.18
C LEU A 202 12.42 -4.60 10.37
N ALA A 203 12.19 -5.31 9.27
CA ALA A 203 13.25 -5.78 8.38
C ALA A 203 14.03 -4.62 7.74
N PHE A 204 13.34 -3.57 7.28
CA PHE A 204 14.00 -2.37 6.77
C PHE A 204 14.76 -1.61 7.85
N GLY A 205 14.18 -1.46 9.05
CA GLY A 205 14.86 -0.84 10.19
C GLY A 205 16.12 -1.60 10.61
N TRP A 206 16.05 -2.94 10.61
CA TRP A 206 17.21 -3.79 10.87
C TRP A 206 18.27 -3.63 9.79
N SER A 207 17.88 -3.63 8.51
CA SER A 207 18.80 -3.41 7.39
C SER A 207 19.56 -2.10 7.55
N LEU A 208 18.86 -1.01 7.94
CA LEU A 208 19.48 0.29 8.19
C LEU A 208 20.47 0.25 9.36
N ALA A 209 20.14 -0.45 10.44
CA ALA A 209 21.01 -0.57 11.62
C ALA A 209 22.23 -1.48 11.40
N ALA A 210 22.13 -2.44 10.48
CA ALA A 210 23.18 -3.41 10.17
C ALA A 210 24.10 -2.97 9.02
N MET A 211 23.77 -1.87 8.33
CA MET A 211 24.68 -1.30 7.32
C MET A 211 25.96 -0.78 8.00
N PRO A 212 27.14 -1.11 7.46
CA PRO A 212 28.44 -0.76 8.05
C PRO A 212 28.77 0.73 7.97
#